data_AF-A0A0P8AUG1-F1
#
_entry.id   AF-A0A0P8AUG1-F1
#
_cell.length_a   1.000
_cell.length_b   1.000
_cell.length_c   1.000
_cell.angle_alpha   90.00
_cell.angle_beta   90.00
_cell.angle_gamma   90.00
#
_symmetry.space_group_name_H-M   'P 1'
#
loop_
_entity.id
_entity.type
_entity.pdbx_description
1 polymer ?
#
loop_
_entity_poly.entity_id
_entity_poly.type
_entity_poly.pdbx_seq_one_letter_code
_entity_poly.pdbx_strand_id
1 'polypeptide(L)'
;MKIKLVSRKEVKITKKTTSKFKPLLDALAKLEPGGQALEVNYSTDKEFAAMRNVVYAYNRDNGVKIRSSRDSVNSKVYYYINK
;
A
#
# COMPACT_ATOMS: atom_id res chain seq x y z
N MET A 1 24.81 17.12 -3.62
CA MET A 1 24.12 15.87 -3.26
C MET A 1 25.17 14.78 -3.06
N LYS A 2 25.20 14.06 -1.93
CA LYS A 2 26.16 12.98 -1.69
C LYS A 2 25.50 11.64 -1.99
N ILE A 3 26.03 10.90 -2.97
CA ILE A 3 25.48 9.61 -3.43
C ILE A 3 26.41 8.51 -2.92
N LYS A 4 25.87 7.52 -2.20
CA LYS A 4 26.63 6.35 -1.70
C LYS A 4 25.86 5.06 -2.05
N LEU A 5 26.59 4.05 -2.53
CA LEU A 5 26.08 2.70 -2.72
C LEU A 5 26.06 1.97 -1.38
N VAL A 6 24.90 1.45 -0.98
CA VAL A 6 24.70 0.71 0.29
C VAL A 6 24.06 -0.64 0.00
N SER A 7 24.30 -1.63 0.87
CA SER A 7 23.77 -2.98 0.69
C SER A 7 22.24 -3.00 0.82
N ARG A 8 21.56 -3.68 -0.11
CA ARG A 8 20.09 -3.81 -0.11
C ARG A 8 19.56 -4.47 1.17
N LYS A 9 20.38 -5.28 1.84
CA LYS A 9 20.01 -5.94 3.11
C LYS A 9 19.93 -4.94 4.26
N GLU A 10 20.81 -3.95 4.31
CA GLU A 10 20.85 -2.92 5.36
C GLU A 10 19.68 -1.92 5.23
N VAL A 11 19.24 -1.65 4.01
CA VAL A 11 18.07 -0.81 3.70
C VAL A 11 16.74 -1.45 4.18
N LYS A 12 16.65 -2.78 4.22
CA LYS A 12 15.42 -3.48 4.67
C LYS A 12 15.22 -3.39 6.19
N ILE A 13 16.30 -3.34 6.97
CA ILE A 13 16.23 -3.40 8.45
C ILE A 13 15.73 -2.08 9.05
N THR A 14 16.13 -0.94 8.47
CA THR A 14 15.79 0.40 8.97
C THR A 14 14.36 0.85 8.65
N LYS A 15 13.61 0.13 7.82
CA LYS A 15 12.20 0.43 7.47
C LYS A 15 11.17 -0.36 8.28
N LYS A 16 11.56 -0.98 9.40
CA LYS A 16 10.62 -1.48 10.42
C LYS A 16 10.02 -0.33 11.28
N THR A 17 10.03 0.89 10.80
CA THR A 17 9.27 1.99 11.40
C THR A 17 7.79 1.71 11.19
N THR A 18 7.03 1.85 12.27
CA THR A 18 5.58 1.96 12.36
C THR A 18 5.03 2.84 11.23
N SER A 19 4.87 2.25 10.05
CA SER A 19 4.40 2.96 8.86
C SER A 19 3.01 3.51 9.16
N LYS A 20 2.77 4.78 8.83
CA LYS A 20 1.42 5.39 8.82
C LYS A 20 0.37 4.48 8.13
N PHE A 21 0.83 3.59 7.26
CA PHE A 21 0.03 2.64 6.49
C PHE A 21 -0.05 1.23 7.11
N LYS A 22 0.45 1.01 8.33
CA LYS A 22 0.30 -0.29 9.01
C LYS A 22 -1.18 -0.72 9.14
N PRO A 23 -2.12 0.16 9.55
CA PRO A 23 -3.55 -0.20 9.59
C PRO A 23 -4.09 -0.60 8.20
N LEU A 24 -3.60 0.06 7.15
CA LEU A 24 -3.94 -0.31 5.77
C LEU A 24 -3.45 -1.71 5.45
N LEU A 25 -2.17 -2.03 5.72
CA LEU A 25 -1.60 -3.35 5.46
C LEU A 25 -2.32 -4.46 6.23
N ASP A 26 -2.66 -4.22 7.49
CA ASP A 26 -3.40 -5.17 8.33
C ASP A 26 -4.83 -5.40 7.80
N ALA A 27 -5.45 -4.37 7.21
CA ALA A 27 -6.74 -4.50 6.54
C ALA A 27 -6.61 -5.26 5.20
N LEU A 28 -5.59 -4.96 4.39
CA LEU A 28 -5.33 -5.64 3.12
C LEU A 28 -5.11 -7.16 3.32
N ALA A 29 -4.50 -7.56 4.43
CA ALA A 29 -4.31 -8.97 4.77
C ALA A 29 -5.62 -9.73 5.02
N LYS A 30 -6.72 -9.02 5.27
CA LYS A 30 -8.06 -9.60 5.49
C LYS A 30 -8.92 -9.61 4.22
N LEU A 31 -8.42 -9.08 3.10
CA LEU A 31 -9.15 -9.11 1.83
C LEU A 31 -9.18 -10.53 1.27
N GLU A 32 -10.38 -10.95 0.87
CA GLU A 32 -10.60 -12.23 0.21
C GLU A 32 -10.84 -12.05 -1.30
N PRO A 33 -10.34 -12.96 -2.16
CA PRO A 33 -10.62 -12.94 -3.59
C PRO A 33 -12.13 -12.99 -3.90
N GLY A 34 -12.63 -12.02 -4.66
CA GLY A 34 -14.06 -11.94 -4.99
C GLY A 34 -14.97 -11.56 -3.81
N GLY A 35 -14.40 -11.21 -2.67
CA GLY A 35 -15.11 -10.78 -1.47
C GLY A 35 -15.32 -9.26 -1.40
N GLN A 36 -15.30 -8.72 -0.18
CA GLN A 36 -15.54 -7.31 0.10
C GLN A 36 -14.38 -6.42 -0.37
N ALA A 37 -14.67 -5.13 -0.60
CA ALA A 37 -13.67 -4.11 -0.88
C ALA A 37 -13.41 -3.24 0.35
N LEU A 38 -12.18 -2.77 0.51
CA LEU A 38 -11.79 -1.81 1.54
C LEU A 38 -11.89 -0.38 1.00
N GLU A 39 -12.70 0.45 1.64
CA GLU A 39 -12.74 1.89 1.39
C GLU A 39 -11.74 2.61 2.28
N VAL A 40 -10.94 3.49 1.70
CA VAL A 40 -9.97 4.31 2.43
C VAL A 40 -10.00 5.74 1.92
N ASN A 41 -10.13 6.69 2.82
CA ASN A 41 -10.07 8.11 2.49
C ASN A 41 -8.61 8.57 2.43
N TYR A 42 -8.32 9.50 1.52
CA TYR A 42 -7.03 10.19 1.46
C TYR A 42 -7.27 11.70 1.43
N SER A 43 -6.34 12.48 1.99
CA SER A 43 -6.50 13.94 2.05
C SER A 43 -5.76 14.66 0.91
N THR A 44 -4.74 14.02 0.32
CA THR A 44 -3.92 14.62 -0.74
C THR A 44 -3.50 13.60 -1.79
N ASP A 45 -3.21 14.07 -3.00
CA ASP A 45 -2.65 13.21 -4.07
C ASP A 45 -1.33 12.55 -3.67
N LYS A 46 -0.50 13.24 -2.87
CA LYS A 46 0.76 12.69 -2.35
C LYS A 46 0.51 11.50 -1.43
N GLU A 47 -0.53 11.58 -0.60
CA GLU A 47 -0.93 10.49 0.28
C GLU A 47 -1.46 9.29 -0.52
N PHE A 48 -2.33 9.53 -1.50
CA PHE A 48 -2.79 8.49 -2.42
C PHE A 48 -1.62 7.78 -3.12
N ALA A 49 -0.65 8.55 -3.64
CA ALA A 49 0.53 7.98 -4.29
C ALA A 49 1.39 7.15 -3.31
N ALA A 50 1.53 7.59 -2.06
CA ALA A 50 2.22 6.84 -1.01
C ALA A 50 1.49 5.53 -0.67
N MET A 51 0.16 5.56 -0.50
CA MET A 51 -0.65 4.36 -0.26
C MET A 51 -0.50 3.36 -1.40
N ARG A 52 -0.59 3.81 -2.65
CA ARG A 52 -0.43 2.97 -3.85
C ARG A 52 0.92 2.26 -3.86
N ASN A 53 2.01 2.98 -3.56
CA ASN A 53 3.35 2.38 -3.49
C ASN A 53 3.46 1.31 -2.40
N VAL A 54 2.81 1.53 -1.25
CA VAL A 54 2.77 0.56 -0.16
C VAL A 54 1.99 -0.69 -0.58
N VAL A 55 0.83 -0.55 -1.21
CA VAL A 55 0.04 -1.69 -1.71
C VAL A 55 0.82 -2.48 -2.76
N TYR A 56 1.55 -1.80 -3.65
CA TYR A 56 2.40 -2.48 -4.64
C TYR A 56 3.57 -3.25 -4.03
N ALA A 57 4.19 -2.70 -2.99
CA ALA A 57 5.20 -3.43 -2.23
C ALA A 57 4.57 -4.65 -1.54
N TYR A 58 3.41 -4.49 -0.91
CA TYR A 58 2.68 -5.59 -0.26
C TYR A 58 2.31 -6.71 -1.24
N ASN A 59 1.79 -6.35 -2.42
CA ASN A 59 1.49 -7.31 -3.50
C ASN A 59 2.72 -8.11 -3.92
N ARG A 60 3.87 -7.45 -4.06
CA ARG A 60 5.14 -8.10 -4.43
C ARG A 60 5.63 -9.05 -3.35
N ASP A 61 5.55 -8.65 -2.09
CA ASP A 61 6.10 -9.42 -0.97
C ASP A 61 5.21 -10.62 -0.60
N ASN A 62 3.89 -10.54 -0.81
CA ASN A 62 2.94 -11.59 -0.44
C ASN A 62 2.38 -12.38 -1.64
N GLY A 63 2.73 -12.02 -2.87
CA GLY A 63 2.24 -12.69 -4.09
C GLY A 63 0.77 -12.46 -4.41
N VAL A 64 0.13 -11.48 -3.76
CA VAL A 64 -1.30 -11.13 -3.96
C VAL A 64 -1.47 -10.07 -5.04
N LYS A 65 -2.65 -10.03 -5.68
CA LYS A 65 -3.00 -9.05 -6.73
C LYS A 65 -4.11 -8.12 -6.27
N ILE A 66 -3.84 -7.31 -5.24
CA ILE A 66 -4.77 -6.29 -4.78
C ILE A 66 -4.83 -5.18 -5.83
N ARG A 67 -6.03 -4.90 -6.33
CA ARG A 67 -6.36 -3.79 -7.23
C ARG A 67 -6.83 -2.59 -6.42
N SER A 68 -6.67 -1.41 -7.00
CA SER A 68 -7.20 -0.17 -6.45
C SER A 68 -8.05 0.58 -7.46
N SER A 69 -9.17 1.13 -7.01
CA SER A 69 -10.01 2.06 -7.77
C SER A 69 -10.07 3.39 -7.04
N ARG A 70 -9.83 4.49 -7.74
CA ARG A 70 -9.82 5.83 -7.15
C ARG A 70 -11.14 6.53 -7.45
N ASP A 71 -11.76 7.07 -6.41
CA ASP A 71 -12.80 8.10 -6.52
C ASP A 71 -12.16 9.45 -6.17
N SER A 72 -11.86 10.23 -7.22
CA SER A 72 -11.25 11.55 -7.07
C SER A 72 -12.21 12.60 -6.54
N VAL A 73 -13.53 12.41 -6.70
CA VAL A 73 -14.55 13.39 -6.32
C VAL A 73 -14.71 13.38 -4.80
N ASN A 74 -14.80 12.19 -4.21
CA ASN A 74 -14.98 12.02 -2.77
C ASN A 74 -13.65 11.84 -2.00
N SER A 75 -12.52 11.89 -2.71
CA SER A 75 -11.19 11.62 -2.17
C SER A 75 -11.07 10.25 -1.48
N LYS A 76 -11.59 9.22 -2.17
CA LYS A 76 -11.60 7.82 -1.68
C LYS A 76 -10.84 6.90 -2.60
N VAL A 77 -10.30 5.82 -2.04
CA VAL A 77 -9.72 4.71 -2.80
C VAL A 77 -10.28 3.39 -2.27
N TYR A 78 -10.68 2.53 -3.20
CA TYR A 78 -11.20 1.20 -2.94
C TYR A 78 -10.12 0.17 -3.25
N TYR A 79 -9.84 -0.75 -2.33
CA TYR A 79 -8.92 -1.87 -2.54
C TYR A 79 -9.68 -3.20 -2.54
N TYR A 80 -9.40 -4.06 -3.51
CA TYR A 80 -10.10 -5.35 -3.66
C TYR A 80 -9.23 -6.37 -4.40
N ILE A 81 -9.54 -7.66 -4.25
CA ILE A 81 -8.90 -8.75 -4.98
C ILE A 81 -9.93 -9.32 -5.96
N ASN A 82 -9.60 -9.33 -7.25
CA ASN A 82 -10.44 -9.99 -8.26
C ASN A 82 -10.53 -11.50 -7.98
N LYS A 83 -11.65 -12.12 -8.37
CA LYS A 83 -11.79 -13.58 -8.42
C LYS A 83 -10.61 -14.25 -9.13
#